data_AF-A0A815WH33-F1
#
_entry.id   AF-A0A815WH33-F1
#
_cell.length_a   1.000
_cell.length_b   1.000
_cell.length_c   1.000
_cell.angle_alpha   90.00
_cell.angle_beta   90.00
_cell.angle_gamma   90.00
#
_symmetry.space_group_name_H-M   'P 1'
#
loop_
_entity.id
_entity.type
_entity.pdbx_description
1 polymer ?
#
loop_
_entity_poly.entity_id
_entity_poly.type
_entity_poly.pdbx_seq_one_letter_code
_entity_poly.pdbx_strand_id
1 'polypeptide(L)'
;MLISTIIPIDGAFKCMNNDMFKNPDNHYTFWHCFHGSHYLKPCPTNFIWSQVECQCVRNAVLPTVTITTTVSTSSPPTTTETALPTTEAISRNFCFKVLISNGYHGLKWTNAYVLDTEIYPQWSESGFYSAVKSGTWVAFNMNGDRMTIAIDTPNKFSIKSFVVSSAWNDRVTLSMVSQRASTYYKEASFKIEKNRSTTIELNWLDINTITFYASIKNSQHGEVFVMDDLCLDSNTLSTSTSTSTSVETIDKCSLNEALYQTHCYYLDGVGGECRYGYSLGSETILSLIADSFIGLNYKTAISGNCCVITSEKYSNYGVNSVDQCNTQGPFTAVPSLNGGGCRNHTTEHPRQLTFCMSN
;
A
#
# COMPACT_ATOMS: atom_id res chain seq x y z
N MET A 1 24.22 -9.16 -8.72
CA MET A 1 24.40 -7.99 -9.60
C MET A 1 23.49 -8.17 -10.81
N LEU A 2 22.20 -7.85 -10.67
CA LEU A 2 21.27 -7.87 -11.81
C LEU A 2 21.57 -6.62 -12.64
N ILE A 3 22.08 -6.84 -13.84
CA ILE A 3 22.34 -5.78 -14.81
C ILE A 3 20.98 -5.20 -15.18
N SER A 4 20.67 -4.03 -14.63
CA SER A 4 19.58 -3.19 -15.09
C SER A 4 19.88 -2.86 -16.55
N THR A 5 19.19 -3.52 -17.46
CA THR A 5 19.31 -3.24 -18.89
C THR A 5 18.56 -1.94 -19.14
N ILE A 6 19.31 -0.87 -19.30
CA ILE A 6 18.83 0.41 -19.84
C ILE A 6 18.50 0.12 -21.30
N ILE A 7 17.23 -0.15 -21.60
CA ILE A 7 16.77 -0.26 -22.99
C ILE A 7 16.45 1.17 -23.45
N PRO A 8 17.20 1.74 -24.41
CA PRO A 8 16.85 3.04 -24.97
C PRO A 8 15.55 2.87 -25.75
N ILE A 9 14.49 3.51 -25.28
CA ILE A 9 13.26 3.64 -26.07
C ILE A 9 13.51 4.75 -27.08
N ASP A 10 13.48 4.42 -28.37
CA ASP A 10 13.60 5.41 -29.44
C ASP A 10 12.51 6.49 -29.28
N GLY A 11 12.94 7.70 -28.92
CA GLY A 11 12.38 8.93 -29.45
C GLY A 11 11.27 9.69 -28.71
N ALA A 12 10.51 9.12 -27.75
CA ALA A 12 9.35 9.87 -27.22
C ALA A 12 9.10 9.84 -25.69
N PHE A 13 9.70 8.91 -24.93
CA PHE A 13 9.40 8.78 -23.51
C PHE A 13 10.47 9.46 -22.64
N LYS A 14 10.29 10.75 -22.35
CA LYS A 14 11.11 11.46 -21.34
C LYS A 14 10.43 11.39 -19.98
N CYS A 15 11.08 10.73 -19.02
CA CYS A 15 10.77 10.85 -17.60
C CYS A 15 11.04 12.29 -17.13
N MET A 16 10.07 13.18 -17.34
CA MET A 16 10.19 14.55 -16.86
C MET A 16 9.79 14.69 -15.38
N ASN A 17 8.96 13.76 -14.88
CA ASN A 17 8.46 13.76 -13.51
C ASN A 17 8.60 12.35 -12.88
N ASN A 18 8.68 12.29 -11.56
CA ASN A 18 8.57 11.04 -10.82
C ASN A 18 7.11 10.55 -10.90
N ASP A 19 6.85 9.50 -11.69
CA ASP A 19 5.49 9.03 -11.98
C ASP A 19 5.54 7.60 -12.55
N MET A 20 4.39 6.93 -12.61
CA MET A 20 4.25 5.57 -13.14
C MET A 20 3.43 5.55 -14.43
N PHE A 21 3.94 4.87 -15.44
CA PHE A 21 3.36 4.87 -16.78
C PHE A 21 3.23 3.45 -17.31
N LYS A 22 2.14 3.22 -18.04
CA LYS A 22 1.90 1.97 -18.74
C LYS A 22 3.04 1.69 -19.70
N ASN A 23 3.59 0.49 -19.62
CA ASN A 23 4.48 0.03 -20.67
C ASN A 23 3.65 -0.28 -21.94
N PRO A 24 3.86 0.43 -23.06
CA PRO A 24 3.12 0.17 -24.30
C PRO A 24 3.42 -1.23 -24.88
N ASP A 25 4.60 -1.78 -24.60
CA ASP A 25 5.07 -3.03 -25.20
C ASP A 25 4.66 -4.27 -24.41
N ASN A 26 4.41 -4.11 -23.10
CA ASN A 26 4.11 -5.23 -22.23
C ASN A 26 3.19 -4.83 -21.07
N HIS A 27 1.93 -5.27 -21.15
CA HIS A 27 0.89 -4.99 -20.15
C HIS A 27 1.16 -5.61 -18.76
N TYR A 28 2.11 -6.54 -18.64
CA TYR A 28 2.55 -7.11 -17.35
C TYR A 28 3.67 -6.30 -16.69
N THR A 29 4.03 -5.16 -17.25
CA THR A 29 5.08 -4.28 -16.73
C THR A 29 4.65 -2.82 -16.82
N PHE A 30 5.30 -1.96 -16.05
CA PHE A 30 5.09 -0.52 -16.07
C PHE A 30 6.43 0.21 -15.90
N TRP A 31 6.50 1.43 -16.40
CA TRP A 31 7.63 2.32 -16.23
C TRP A 31 7.43 3.11 -14.94
N HIS A 32 8.35 2.98 -14.00
CA HIS A 32 8.47 3.87 -12.87
C HIS A 32 9.55 4.90 -13.20
N CYS A 33 9.18 6.16 -13.36
CA CYS A 33 10.13 7.26 -13.49
C CYS A 33 10.54 7.75 -12.10
N PHE A 34 11.83 7.86 -11.84
CA PHE A 34 12.38 8.42 -10.60
C PHE A 34 13.70 9.17 -10.90
N HIS A 35 13.77 10.45 -10.52
CA HIS A 35 14.91 11.36 -10.73
C HIS A 35 15.40 11.40 -12.20
N GLY A 36 14.46 11.48 -13.14
CA GLY A 36 14.75 11.52 -14.57
C GLY A 36 15.19 10.17 -15.18
N SER A 37 15.33 9.13 -14.37
CA SER A 37 15.59 7.75 -14.81
C SER A 37 14.28 6.97 -14.92
N HIS A 38 14.15 6.08 -15.90
CA HIS A 38 13.05 5.12 -15.98
C HIS A 38 13.50 3.74 -15.49
N TYR A 39 12.63 3.10 -14.73
CA TYR A 39 12.80 1.75 -14.23
C TYR A 39 11.64 0.90 -14.72
N LEU A 40 11.91 -0.15 -15.47
CA LEU A 40 10.86 -1.11 -15.84
C LEU A 40 10.56 -2.00 -14.63
N LYS A 41 9.31 -2.00 -14.17
CA LYS A 41 8.84 -2.81 -13.04
C LYS A 41 7.82 -3.83 -13.51
N PRO A 42 7.94 -5.11 -13.13
CA PRO A 42 6.93 -6.11 -13.43
C PRO A 42 5.74 -6.01 -12.48
N CYS A 43 4.56 -6.34 -12.98
CA CYS A 43 3.42 -6.67 -12.15
C CYS A 43 3.55 -8.10 -11.58
N PRO A 44 2.89 -8.40 -10.44
CA PRO A 44 2.77 -9.76 -9.94
C PRO A 44 2.15 -10.71 -10.98
N THR A 45 2.43 -12.01 -10.86
CA THR A 45 1.88 -13.04 -11.77
C THR A 45 0.36 -12.97 -11.84
N ASN A 46 -0.20 -12.93 -13.05
CA ASN A 46 -1.63 -12.76 -13.35
C ASN A 46 -2.21 -11.35 -13.13
N PHE A 47 -1.36 -10.34 -12.96
CA PHE A 47 -1.78 -8.94 -12.91
C PHE A 47 -1.25 -8.17 -14.11
N ILE A 48 -2.05 -7.23 -14.60
CA ILE A 48 -1.67 -6.29 -15.65
C ILE A 48 -1.65 -4.88 -15.09
N TRP A 49 -0.79 -4.01 -15.61
CA TRP A 49 -0.76 -2.61 -15.22
C TRP A 49 -2.00 -1.88 -15.73
N SER A 50 -2.78 -1.28 -14.83
CA SER A 50 -3.85 -0.35 -15.17
C SER A 50 -3.35 1.08 -15.03
N GLN A 51 -3.25 1.83 -16.13
CA GLN A 51 -2.92 3.26 -16.06
C GLN A 51 -4.00 4.08 -15.36
N VAL A 52 -5.24 3.61 -15.39
CA VAL A 52 -6.37 4.31 -14.77
C VAL A 52 -6.35 4.13 -13.26
N GLU A 53 -5.98 2.94 -12.79
CA GLU A 53 -5.90 2.63 -11.35
C GLU A 53 -4.49 2.80 -10.77
N CYS A 54 -3.49 3.01 -11.62
CA CYS A 54 -2.10 3.24 -11.23
C CYS A 54 -1.52 2.15 -10.34
N GLN A 55 -1.97 0.92 -10.59
CA GLN A 55 -1.57 -0.27 -9.89
C GLN A 55 -1.67 -1.48 -10.82
N CYS A 56 -1.03 -2.56 -10.42
CA CYS A 56 -1.24 -3.85 -11.04
C CYS A 56 -2.62 -4.39 -10.61
N VAL A 57 -3.50 -4.62 -11.57
CA VAL A 57 -4.85 -5.15 -11.36
C VAL A 57 -4.92 -6.59 -11.84
N ARG A 58 -5.73 -7.41 -11.19
CA ARG A 58 -5.89 -8.81 -11.60
C ARG A 58 -6.40 -8.81 -13.04
N ASN A 59 -5.80 -9.64 -13.89
CA ASN A 59 -6.23 -9.81 -15.27
C ASN A 59 -7.61 -10.50 -15.28
N ALA A 60 -8.67 -9.72 -15.04
CA ALA A 60 -10.02 -10.14 -15.32
C ALA A 60 -10.11 -10.20 -16.84
N VAL A 61 -10.24 -11.40 -17.40
CA VAL A 61 -10.50 -11.60 -18.83
C VAL A 61 -11.74 -10.76 -19.16
N LEU A 62 -11.56 -9.59 -19.75
CA LEU A 62 -12.69 -8.77 -20.20
C LEU A 62 -13.42 -9.59 -21.27
N PRO A 63 -14.76 -9.67 -21.25
CA PRO A 63 -15.50 -10.30 -22.33
C PRO A 63 -15.21 -9.56 -23.63
N THR A 64 -14.83 -10.30 -24.66
CA THR A 64 -14.61 -9.81 -26.02
C THR A 64 -15.82 -9.00 -26.48
N VAL A 65 -15.69 -7.67 -26.53
CA VAL A 65 -16.66 -6.81 -27.20
C VAL A 65 -16.44 -6.96 -28.69
N THR A 66 -17.32 -7.70 -29.36
CA THR A 66 -17.36 -7.77 -30.83
C THR A 66 -17.85 -6.44 -31.37
N ILE A 67 -16.93 -5.58 -31.82
CA ILE A 67 -17.30 -4.35 -32.53
C ILE A 67 -17.63 -4.72 -33.97
N THR A 68 -18.92 -4.77 -34.29
CA THR A 68 -19.40 -4.88 -35.67
C THR A 68 -19.14 -3.57 -36.39
N THR A 69 -18.14 -3.54 -37.27
CA THR A 69 -17.80 -2.37 -38.09
C THR A 69 -18.75 -2.32 -39.30
N THR A 70 -19.73 -1.42 -39.27
CA THR A 70 -20.50 -1.06 -40.49
C THR A 70 -19.67 -0.09 -41.33
N VAL A 71 -19.16 -0.57 -42.46
CA VAL A 71 -18.50 0.24 -43.49
C VAL A 71 -19.56 1.11 -44.17
N SER A 72 -19.46 2.43 -44.00
CA SER A 72 -20.16 3.40 -44.84
C SER A 72 -19.15 4.09 -45.75
N THR A 73 -19.32 3.89 -47.05
CA THR A 73 -18.54 4.49 -48.13
C THR A 73 -19.02 5.92 -48.40
N SER A 74 -18.16 6.91 -48.22
CA SER A 74 -18.28 8.20 -48.90
C SER A 74 -16.92 8.84 -49.19
N SER A 75 -16.67 9.01 -50.50
CA SER A 75 -15.82 9.91 -51.29
C SER A 75 -14.62 10.69 -50.67
N PRO A 76 -13.46 10.79 -51.37
CA PRO A 76 -12.28 11.59 -50.99
C PRO A 76 -12.22 12.95 -51.75
N PRO A 77 -11.24 13.86 -51.49
CA PRO A 77 -11.26 14.88 -50.45
C PRO A 77 -11.21 16.32 -51.02
N THR A 78 -11.72 17.31 -50.26
CA THR A 78 -11.37 18.72 -50.47
C THR A 78 -10.34 19.13 -49.43
N THR A 79 -9.16 19.49 -49.91
CA THR A 79 -8.05 20.05 -49.11
C THR A 79 -8.46 21.38 -48.51
N THR A 80 -8.51 21.46 -47.18
CA THR A 80 -8.49 22.74 -46.46
C THR A 80 -7.48 22.61 -45.33
N GLU A 81 -6.37 23.33 -45.52
CA GLU A 81 -5.33 23.61 -44.56
C GLU A 81 -5.98 24.12 -43.26
N THR A 82 -6.02 23.25 -42.25
CA THR A 82 -6.55 23.54 -40.92
C THR A 82 -5.38 23.70 -39.99
N ALA A 83 -5.30 24.88 -39.38
CA ALA A 83 -4.29 25.30 -38.44
C ALA A 83 -4.04 24.26 -37.33
N LEU A 84 -2.77 24.20 -36.93
CA LEU A 84 -2.25 23.43 -35.81
C LEU A 84 -3.17 23.58 -34.57
N PRO A 85 -3.76 22.51 -34.03
CA PRO A 85 -4.52 22.61 -32.80
C PRO A 85 -3.56 22.95 -31.66
N THR A 86 -3.83 24.07 -31.01
CA THR A 86 -3.16 24.51 -29.79
C THR A 86 -3.24 23.45 -28.72
N THR A 87 -2.11 23.28 -28.04
CA THR A 87 -1.86 22.41 -26.88
C THR A 87 -2.87 22.64 -25.75
N GLU A 88 -4.00 21.94 -25.78
CA GLU A 88 -4.86 21.75 -24.62
C GLU A 88 -5.55 20.38 -24.69
N ALA A 89 -5.62 19.71 -23.54
CA ALA A 89 -6.27 18.42 -23.29
C ALA A 89 -5.56 17.14 -23.80
N ILE A 90 -4.31 16.91 -23.37
CA ILE A 90 -3.93 15.55 -22.96
C ILE A 90 -4.27 15.44 -21.48
N SER A 91 -5.39 14.79 -21.18
CA SER A 91 -5.65 14.16 -19.89
C SER A 91 -4.46 13.26 -19.53
N ARG A 92 -3.46 13.81 -18.83
CA ARG A 92 -2.37 13.04 -18.27
C ARG A 92 -2.93 12.35 -17.03
N ASN A 93 -3.27 11.07 -17.17
CA ASN A 93 -3.52 10.17 -16.04
C ASN A 93 -2.22 10.00 -15.25
N PHE A 94 -1.93 10.98 -14.38
CA PHE A 94 -0.82 10.94 -13.42
C PHE A 94 -1.12 9.92 -12.34
N CYS A 95 -0.14 9.06 -12.04
CA CYS A 95 -0.26 7.95 -11.10
C CYS A 95 0.11 8.28 -9.65
N PHE A 96 -0.47 9.38 -9.15
CA PHE A 96 -0.33 9.84 -7.76
C PHE A 96 -1.36 9.20 -6.80
N LYS A 97 -2.11 8.19 -7.24
CA LYS A 97 -3.33 7.71 -6.56
C LYS A 97 -3.20 6.24 -6.17
N VAL A 98 -2.64 5.95 -5.00
CA VAL A 98 -2.68 4.59 -4.44
C VAL A 98 -3.77 4.53 -3.38
N LEU A 99 -4.75 3.64 -3.54
CA LEU A 99 -5.81 3.43 -2.55
C LEU A 99 -5.26 2.71 -1.31
N ILE A 100 -5.69 3.14 -0.12
CA ILE A 100 -5.47 2.33 1.09
C ILE A 100 -6.31 1.07 0.95
N SER A 101 -5.64 -0.08 0.96
CA SER A 101 -6.30 -1.37 0.83
C SER A 101 -7.17 -1.66 2.05
N ASN A 102 -8.39 -2.16 1.80
CA ASN A 102 -9.22 -2.71 2.85
C ASN A 102 -8.48 -3.84 3.59
N GLY A 103 -8.59 -3.86 4.92
CA GLY A 103 -7.85 -4.74 5.80
C GLY A 103 -6.55 -4.13 6.33
N TYR A 104 -6.11 -2.96 5.83
CA TYR A 104 -5.01 -2.21 6.45
C TYR A 104 -5.42 -1.80 7.87
N HIS A 105 -4.66 -2.28 8.87
CA HIS A 105 -5.01 -2.22 10.30
C HIS A 105 -6.35 -2.86 10.68
N GLY A 106 -6.84 -3.84 9.90
CA GLY A 106 -8.14 -4.47 10.12
C GLY A 106 -9.34 -3.56 9.82
N LEU A 107 -9.10 -2.43 9.16
CA LEU A 107 -10.12 -1.43 8.85
C LEU A 107 -10.51 -1.46 7.38
N LYS A 108 -11.74 -1.00 7.12
CA LYS A 108 -12.25 -0.68 5.79
C LYS A 108 -12.05 0.80 5.53
N TRP A 109 -11.47 1.11 4.39
CA TRP A 109 -11.12 2.45 3.95
C TRP A 109 -11.92 2.77 2.70
N THR A 110 -12.66 3.86 2.73
CA THR A 110 -13.43 4.36 1.57
C THR A 110 -12.94 5.74 1.22
N ASN A 111 -12.61 5.96 -0.06
CA ASN A 111 -12.05 7.21 -0.58
C ASN A 111 -10.82 7.69 0.21
N ALA A 112 -9.95 6.76 0.60
CA ALA A 112 -8.70 7.05 1.28
C ALA A 112 -7.54 6.62 0.38
N TYR A 113 -6.69 7.57 0.05
CA TYR A 113 -5.53 7.39 -0.82
C TYR A 113 -4.27 7.70 -0.05
N VAL A 114 -3.13 7.21 -0.52
CA VAL A 114 -1.82 7.53 0.04
C VAL A 114 -0.92 8.19 -0.99
N LEU A 115 -0.05 9.05 -0.48
CA LEU A 115 0.97 9.74 -1.26
C LEU A 115 2.30 9.70 -0.51
N ASP A 116 3.37 9.34 -1.21
CA ASP A 116 4.74 9.46 -0.72
C ASP A 116 5.26 10.87 -1.00
N THR A 117 5.48 11.64 0.06
CA THR A 117 5.94 13.01 -0.07
C THR A 117 7.39 13.10 -0.55
N GLU A 118 8.22 12.06 -0.50
CA GLU A 118 9.55 12.16 -1.11
C GLU A 118 9.50 12.11 -2.65
N ILE A 119 8.49 11.44 -3.20
CA ILE A 119 8.37 11.24 -4.65
C ILE A 119 7.84 12.50 -5.34
N TYR A 120 7.12 13.37 -4.62
CA TYR A 120 6.40 14.52 -5.18
C TYR A 120 6.87 15.91 -4.67
N PRO A 121 8.18 16.27 -4.78
CA PRO A 121 8.77 17.52 -4.27
C PRO A 121 8.08 18.80 -4.74
N GLN A 122 7.42 18.76 -5.90
CA GLN A 122 6.66 19.89 -6.44
C GLN A 122 5.47 20.30 -5.56
N TRP A 123 5.03 19.46 -4.62
CA TRP A 123 3.93 19.76 -3.70
C TRP A 123 4.42 20.17 -2.31
N SER A 124 5.70 20.50 -2.16
CA SER A 124 6.32 20.94 -0.90
C SER A 124 5.62 22.11 -0.22
N GLU A 125 4.90 22.95 -0.97
CA GLU A 125 4.10 24.08 -0.44
C GLU A 125 2.60 23.73 -0.22
N SER A 126 2.26 22.45 -0.18
CA SER A 126 0.90 21.96 0.02
C SER A 126 0.70 21.34 1.41
N GLY A 127 -0.56 21.05 1.74
CA GLY A 127 -0.89 20.28 2.93
C GLY A 127 -0.25 18.90 2.98
N PHE A 128 0.08 18.30 1.83
CA PHE A 128 0.69 16.97 1.79
C PHE A 128 1.97 16.91 2.61
N TYR A 129 2.79 17.95 2.55
CA TYR A 129 4.02 18.05 3.32
C TYR A 129 3.78 18.53 4.74
N SER A 130 2.84 19.44 4.91
CA SER A 130 2.53 19.99 6.22
C SER A 130 1.94 18.95 7.18
N ALA A 131 1.31 17.88 6.68
CA ALA A 131 0.77 16.81 7.51
C ALA A 131 1.78 15.71 7.88
N VAL A 132 2.94 15.63 7.21
CA VAL A 132 3.90 14.54 7.41
C VAL A 132 4.41 14.52 8.85
N LYS A 133 4.22 13.39 9.51
CA LYS A 133 4.62 13.13 10.89
C LYS A 133 5.29 11.77 11.05
N SER A 134 4.84 10.75 10.32
CA SER A 134 5.32 9.37 10.43
C SER A 134 5.94 8.89 9.10
N GLY A 135 7.22 9.19 8.91
CA GLY A 135 7.96 8.81 7.70
C GLY A 135 7.65 9.76 6.54
N THR A 136 7.30 9.21 5.37
CA THR A 136 7.13 9.97 4.12
C THR A 136 5.73 9.88 3.54
N TRP A 137 4.92 8.91 4.00
CA TRP A 137 3.59 8.63 3.45
C TRP A 137 2.49 9.36 4.23
N VAL A 138 1.53 9.92 3.50
CA VAL A 138 0.34 10.55 4.08
C VAL A 138 -0.93 10.02 3.43
N ALA A 139 -2.02 9.98 4.18
CA ALA A 139 -3.34 9.60 3.69
C ALA A 139 -4.17 10.84 3.32
N PHE A 140 -5.06 10.74 2.33
CA PHE A 140 -5.90 11.87 1.90
C PHE A 140 -7.21 11.41 1.25
N ASN A 141 -8.21 12.31 1.19
CA ASN A 141 -9.45 12.07 0.45
C ASN A 141 -9.34 12.55 -1.01
N MET A 142 -9.90 11.79 -1.95
CA MET A 142 -9.86 12.20 -3.36
C MET A 142 -10.99 13.19 -3.67
N ASN A 143 -10.71 14.14 -4.58
CA ASN A 143 -11.67 15.08 -5.16
C ASN A 143 -12.49 15.94 -4.17
N GLY A 144 -12.09 15.97 -2.89
CA GLY A 144 -12.90 16.62 -1.86
C GLY A 144 -14.09 15.80 -1.37
N ASP A 145 -14.27 14.58 -1.87
CA ASP A 145 -15.33 13.69 -1.43
C ASP A 145 -15.09 13.19 0.01
N ARG A 146 -16.13 12.67 0.65
CA ARG A 146 -16.04 12.13 2.02
C ARG A 146 -15.08 10.94 2.07
N MET A 147 -14.29 10.85 3.13
CA MET A 147 -13.48 9.68 3.43
C MET A 147 -14.06 8.96 4.63
N THR A 148 -14.09 7.63 4.61
CA THR A 148 -14.66 6.83 5.70
C THR A 148 -13.69 5.76 6.14
N ILE A 149 -13.53 5.64 7.47
CA ILE A 149 -12.86 4.53 8.13
C ILE A 149 -13.94 3.74 8.87
N ALA A 150 -14.01 2.44 8.61
CA ALA A 150 -15.04 1.59 9.18
C ALA A 150 -14.49 0.22 9.60
N ILE A 151 -15.23 -0.47 10.45
CA ILE A 151 -15.07 -1.89 10.73
C ILE A 151 -16.46 -2.54 10.75
N ASP A 152 -16.54 -3.80 10.34
CA ASP A 152 -17.81 -4.52 10.35
C ASP A 152 -18.31 -4.75 11.77
N THR A 153 -19.60 -4.48 12.00
CA THR A 153 -20.29 -4.90 13.22
C THR A 153 -20.20 -6.43 13.37
N PRO A 154 -19.97 -6.96 14.59
CA PRO A 154 -20.04 -6.29 15.88
C PRO A 154 -18.71 -5.64 16.34
N ASN A 155 -17.65 -5.72 15.56
CA ASN A 155 -16.32 -5.19 15.94
C ASN A 155 -16.36 -3.69 16.08
N LYS A 156 -15.51 -3.14 16.94
CA LYS A 156 -15.41 -1.70 17.15
C LYS A 156 -13.94 -1.29 17.04
N PHE A 157 -13.70 0.01 17.03
CA PHE A 157 -12.38 0.59 17.22
C PHE A 157 -12.52 1.91 17.97
N SER A 158 -11.40 2.39 18.50
CA SER A 158 -11.33 3.69 19.16
C SER A 158 -10.24 4.53 18.53
N ILE A 159 -10.53 5.80 18.29
CA ILE A 159 -9.57 6.78 17.78
C ILE A 159 -9.10 7.66 18.94
N LYS A 160 -7.78 7.72 19.13
CA LYS A 160 -7.14 8.66 20.07
C LYS A 160 -6.89 9.98 19.37
N SER A 161 -6.06 9.96 18.34
CA SER A 161 -5.60 11.17 17.65
C SER A 161 -5.18 10.90 16.21
N PHE A 162 -4.95 11.99 15.47
CA PHE A 162 -4.26 11.99 14.18
C PHE A 162 -3.72 13.40 13.89
N VAL A 163 -2.76 13.50 12.99
CA VAL A 163 -2.27 14.77 12.43
C VAL A 163 -2.99 15.05 11.11
N VAL A 164 -3.35 16.31 10.87
CA VAL A 164 -4.08 16.71 9.66
C VAL A 164 -3.68 18.10 9.16
N SER A 165 -3.79 18.32 7.86
CA SER A 165 -3.70 19.61 7.18
C SER A 165 -4.72 19.66 6.04
N SER A 166 -4.97 20.84 5.46
CA SER A 166 -5.70 20.95 4.19
C SER A 166 -4.73 20.93 3.02
N ALA A 167 -5.05 20.23 1.93
CA ALA A 167 -4.09 20.10 0.83
C ALA A 167 -3.81 21.43 0.12
N TRP A 168 -4.85 22.24 -0.12
CA TRP A 168 -4.77 23.35 -1.09
C TRP A 168 -5.12 24.73 -0.55
N ASN A 169 -5.94 24.79 0.50
CA ASN A 169 -6.56 26.05 0.94
C ASN A 169 -6.43 26.23 2.45
N ASP A 170 -6.29 27.46 2.89
CA ASP A 170 -6.35 27.82 4.30
C ASP A 170 -7.80 27.93 4.82
N ARG A 171 -7.97 27.91 6.14
CA ARG A 171 -9.25 28.08 6.87
C ARG A 171 -10.33 27.05 6.50
N VAL A 172 -9.92 25.87 6.05
CA VAL A 172 -10.81 24.74 5.77
C VAL A 172 -11.39 24.23 7.10
N THR A 173 -12.69 23.93 7.12
CA THR A 173 -13.31 23.21 8.24
C THR A 173 -13.30 21.73 7.92
N LEU A 174 -12.60 20.95 8.73
CA LEU A 174 -12.73 19.49 8.76
C LEU A 174 -13.84 19.11 9.73
N SER A 175 -14.84 18.40 9.25
CA SER A 175 -15.96 17.86 10.01
C SER A 175 -15.91 16.34 10.04
N MET A 176 -16.27 15.76 11.18
CA MET A 176 -16.28 14.32 11.40
C MET A 176 -17.57 13.90 12.06
N VAL A 177 -18.12 12.77 11.63
CA VAL A 177 -19.27 12.11 12.25
C VAL A 177 -18.94 10.65 12.47
N SER A 178 -19.21 10.14 13.67
CA SER A 178 -19.03 8.73 14.04
C SER A 178 -20.34 8.01 14.27
N GLN A 179 -20.31 6.68 14.14
CA GLN A 179 -21.44 5.81 14.36
C GLN A 179 -21.07 4.59 15.22
N ARG A 180 -22.08 4.08 15.95
CA ARG A 180 -22.07 2.79 16.67
C ARG A 180 -23.23 1.95 16.17
N ALA A 181 -22.96 0.76 15.63
CA ALA A 181 -23.95 -0.14 15.03
C ALA A 181 -24.94 0.62 14.12
N SER A 182 -24.40 1.41 13.18
CA SER A 182 -25.13 2.27 12.24
C SER A 182 -25.93 3.43 12.85
N THR A 183 -25.90 3.62 14.17
CA THR A 183 -26.52 4.76 14.86
C THR A 183 -25.50 5.88 15.03
N TYR A 184 -25.91 7.13 14.80
CA TYR A 184 -25.09 8.30 15.10
C TYR A 184 -24.58 8.27 16.55
N TYR A 185 -23.31 8.64 16.75
CA TYR A 185 -22.70 8.67 18.08
C TYR A 185 -22.15 10.05 18.46
N LYS A 186 -21.13 10.53 17.75
CA LYS A 186 -20.46 11.81 18.04
C LYS A 186 -20.08 12.53 16.76
N GLU A 187 -20.00 13.86 16.84
CA GLU A 187 -19.43 14.70 15.79
C GLU A 187 -18.42 15.70 16.36
N ALA A 188 -17.51 16.17 15.52
CA ALA A 188 -16.58 17.24 15.83
C ALA A 188 -16.24 18.02 14.57
N SER A 189 -15.76 19.26 14.73
CA SER A 189 -15.26 20.05 13.62
C SER A 189 -14.10 20.94 14.05
N PHE A 190 -13.07 21.03 13.21
CA PHE A 190 -11.85 21.79 13.47
C PHE A 190 -11.47 22.64 12.26
N LYS A 191 -10.78 23.75 12.51
CA LYS A 191 -10.13 24.52 11.46
C LYS A 191 -8.75 23.95 11.18
N ILE A 192 -8.46 23.71 9.91
CA ILE A 192 -7.18 23.21 9.41
C ILE A 192 -6.64 24.17 8.34
N GLU A 193 -5.33 24.21 8.20
CA GLU A 193 -4.60 25.16 7.36
C GLU A 193 -3.66 24.39 6.42
N LYS A 194 -3.29 25.03 5.30
CA LYS A 194 -2.49 24.38 4.25
C LYS A 194 -1.04 24.21 4.68
N ASN A 195 -0.49 25.25 5.28
CA ASN A 195 0.94 25.35 5.62
C ASN A 195 1.22 24.96 7.08
N ARG A 196 0.30 24.25 7.74
CA ARG A 196 0.43 23.91 9.17
C ARG A 196 -0.29 22.60 9.51
N SER A 197 0.44 21.69 10.13
CA SER A 197 -0.13 20.51 10.80
C SER A 197 -1.01 20.93 11.97
N THR A 198 -2.14 20.24 12.12
CA THR A 198 -2.99 20.28 13.31
C THR A 198 -3.11 18.87 13.86
N THR A 199 -2.72 18.67 15.11
CA THR A 199 -3.03 17.42 15.83
C THR A 199 -4.44 17.51 16.39
N ILE A 200 -5.29 16.54 16.06
CA ILE A 200 -6.64 16.43 16.58
C ILE A 200 -6.68 15.27 17.56
N GLU A 201 -7.09 15.55 18.79
CA GLU A 201 -7.38 14.55 19.82
C GLU A 201 -8.91 14.35 19.89
N LEU A 202 -9.38 13.16 19.54
CA LEU A 202 -10.80 12.81 19.60
C LEU A 202 -11.14 12.00 20.85
N ASN A 203 -10.32 11.00 21.18
CA ASN A 203 -10.59 10.03 22.24
C ASN A 203 -12.00 9.42 22.12
N TRP A 204 -12.41 9.09 20.90
CA TRP A 204 -13.71 8.48 20.63
C TRP A 204 -13.58 6.97 20.75
N LEU A 205 -14.31 6.41 21.71
CA LEU A 205 -14.26 4.99 22.05
C LEU A 205 -15.35 4.20 21.34
N ASP A 206 -15.09 2.91 21.08
CA ASP A 206 -16.07 1.90 20.68
C ASP A 206 -16.97 2.32 19.50
N ILE A 207 -16.40 2.93 18.47
CA ILE A 207 -17.12 3.29 17.24
C ILE A 207 -16.94 2.19 16.18
N ASN A 208 -17.89 2.12 15.24
CA ASN A 208 -17.79 1.22 14.08
C ASN A 208 -17.38 1.97 12.82
N THR A 209 -17.66 3.28 12.77
CA THR A 209 -17.44 4.11 11.59
C THR A 209 -17.10 5.52 12.03
N ILE A 210 -16.17 6.16 11.31
CA ILE A 210 -15.99 7.61 11.28
C ILE A 210 -15.95 8.07 9.83
N THR A 211 -16.67 9.14 9.53
CA THR A 211 -16.68 9.79 8.20
C THR A 211 -16.18 11.21 8.32
N PHE A 212 -15.23 11.55 7.47
CA PHE A 212 -14.57 12.84 7.38
C PHE A 212 -15.08 13.61 6.17
N TYR A 213 -15.22 14.93 6.32
CA TYR A 213 -15.57 15.85 5.25
C TYR A 213 -14.90 17.19 5.49
N ALA A 214 -14.22 17.72 4.48
CA ALA A 214 -13.57 19.03 4.57
C ALA A 214 -14.29 20.03 3.65
N SER A 215 -14.46 21.26 4.10
CA SER A 215 -15.11 22.31 3.30
C SER A 215 -14.68 23.72 3.70
N ILE A 216 -14.74 24.66 2.74
CA ILE A 216 -14.66 26.10 3.00
C ILE A 216 -16.08 26.64 3.10
N LYS A 217 -16.31 27.65 3.97
CA LYS A 217 -17.60 28.33 4.03
C LYS A 217 -18.00 28.83 2.65
N ASN A 218 -19.25 28.55 2.25
CA ASN A 218 -19.83 28.94 0.96
C ASN A 218 -19.25 28.23 -0.27
N SER A 219 -18.44 27.18 -0.11
CA SER A 219 -18.04 26.32 -1.23
C SER A 219 -19.13 25.30 -1.53
N GLN A 220 -19.39 25.05 -2.82
CA GLN A 220 -20.23 23.93 -3.26
C GLN A 220 -19.45 22.62 -3.39
N HIS A 221 -18.11 22.69 -3.32
CA HIS A 221 -17.22 21.55 -3.45
C HIS A 221 -16.56 21.25 -2.11
N GLY A 222 -16.39 19.96 -1.83
CA GLY A 222 -15.57 19.52 -0.71
C GLY A 222 -14.10 19.82 -0.97
N GLU A 223 -13.31 19.83 0.11
CA GLU A 223 -11.88 20.09 0.07
C GLU A 223 -11.10 18.81 0.29
N VAL A 224 -9.89 18.78 -0.28
CA VAL A 224 -8.93 17.72 0.03
C VAL A 224 -8.23 18.05 1.36
N PHE A 225 -8.30 17.12 2.30
CA PHE A 225 -7.53 17.11 3.53
C PHE A 225 -6.52 15.96 3.50
N VAL A 226 -5.42 16.15 4.22
CA VAL A 226 -4.33 15.19 4.32
C VAL A 226 -4.13 14.84 5.79
N MET A 227 -4.03 13.56 6.10
CA MET A 227 -3.81 13.05 7.46
C MET A 227 -2.62 12.11 7.55
N ASP A 228 -2.01 12.06 8.73
CA ASP A 228 -0.92 11.14 9.09
C ASP A 228 -1.02 10.81 10.59
N ASP A 229 -0.23 9.84 11.05
CA ASP A 229 -0.08 9.47 12.46
C ASP A 229 -1.41 9.14 13.13
N LEU A 230 -2.26 8.37 12.42
CA LEU A 230 -3.53 7.90 12.96
C LEU A 230 -3.27 6.94 14.14
N CYS A 231 -3.56 7.42 15.34
CA CYS A 231 -3.42 6.67 16.56
C CYS A 231 -4.75 6.03 16.96
N LEU A 232 -4.80 4.70 16.87
CA LEU A 232 -5.91 3.88 17.34
C LEU A 232 -5.63 3.39 18.76
N ASP A 233 -6.67 3.17 19.56
CA ASP A 233 -6.50 2.51 20.85
C ASP A 233 -6.34 1.00 20.66
N SER A 234 -5.17 0.48 21.02
CA SER A 234 -4.78 -0.92 20.89
C SER A 234 -5.71 -1.90 21.61
N ASN A 235 -6.47 -1.44 22.61
CA ASN A 235 -7.40 -2.29 23.37
C ASN A 235 -8.75 -2.56 22.67
N THR A 236 -8.98 -2.03 21.46
CA THR A 236 -10.35 -1.89 20.95
C THR A 236 -10.70 -2.57 19.64
N LEU A 237 -9.79 -3.30 18.98
CA LEU A 237 -10.17 -4.28 17.93
C LEU A 237 -10.73 -5.55 18.57
N SER A 238 -11.72 -5.38 19.45
CA SER A 238 -12.30 -6.44 20.26
C SER A 238 -13.65 -6.81 19.67
N THR A 239 -13.75 -8.01 19.11
CA THR A 239 -15.00 -8.70 18.75
C THR A 239 -15.92 -8.72 19.96
N SER A 240 -16.97 -7.90 19.99
CA SER A 240 -17.98 -8.00 21.04
C SER A 240 -18.93 -9.15 20.73
N THR A 241 -18.57 -10.37 21.13
CA THR A 241 -19.47 -11.52 21.18
C THR A 241 -19.81 -11.80 22.64
N SER A 242 -21.06 -11.55 23.01
CA SER A 242 -21.59 -11.77 24.35
C SER A 242 -21.69 -13.26 24.70
N THR A 243 -21.23 -13.58 25.91
CA THR A 243 -21.62 -14.72 26.77
C THR A 243 -21.45 -16.14 26.20
N SER A 244 -20.29 -16.75 26.46
CA SER A 244 -20.21 -17.96 27.29
C SER A 244 -18.75 -18.25 27.65
N THR A 245 -18.53 -18.60 28.92
CA THR A 245 -17.28 -19.00 29.54
C THR A 245 -16.46 -19.98 28.71
N SER A 246 -15.38 -19.51 28.09
CA SER A 246 -14.26 -20.35 27.66
C SER A 246 -12.98 -19.52 27.65
N VAL A 247 -12.06 -19.93 28.51
CA VAL A 247 -10.62 -19.60 28.60
C VAL A 247 -10.08 -18.80 27.41
N GLU A 248 -9.57 -17.59 27.71
CA GLU A 248 -8.88 -16.70 26.77
C GLU A 248 -7.84 -17.45 25.95
N THR A 249 -8.12 -17.64 24.66
CA THR A 249 -7.08 -17.98 23.68
C THR A 249 -6.39 -16.69 23.26
N ILE A 250 -5.27 -16.41 23.92
CA ILE A 250 -4.26 -15.41 23.57
C ILE A 250 -3.87 -15.52 22.09
N ASP A 251 -3.75 -14.37 21.44
CA ASP A 251 -3.00 -14.05 20.21
C ASP A 251 -2.91 -15.13 19.14
N LYS A 252 -3.87 -15.16 18.20
CA LYS A 252 -3.64 -15.86 16.95
C LYS A 252 -2.98 -14.93 15.95
N CYS A 253 -1.74 -15.26 15.60
CA CYS A 253 -1.12 -14.75 14.39
C CYS A 253 -1.97 -15.04 13.16
N SER A 254 -1.78 -14.22 12.12
CA SER A 254 -2.50 -14.38 10.86
C SER A 254 -2.08 -15.67 10.15
N LEU A 255 -2.80 -16.03 9.08
CA LEU A 255 -2.43 -17.17 8.23
C LEU A 255 -0.95 -17.06 7.77
N ASN A 256 -0.23 -18.20 7.82
CA ASN A 256 1.20 -18.33 7.49
C ASN A 256 2.15 -17.57 8.42
N GLU A 257 1.77 -17.41 9.69
CA GLU A 257 2.64 -16.91 10.74
C GLU A 257 2.78 -17.94 11.87
N ALA A 258 3.97 -17.97 12.47
CA ALA A 258 4.25 -18.68 13.70
C ALA A 258 4.15 -17.71 14.88
N LEU A 259 3.40 -18.07 15.91
CA LEU A 259 3.38 -17.35 17.18
C LEU A 259 4.55 -17.83 18.05
N TYR A 260 5.33 -16.89 18.57
CA TYR A 260 6.28 -17.17 19.63
C TYR A 260 6.33 -16.01 20.62
N GLN A 261 6.11 -16.33 21.89
CA GLN A 261 5.85 -15.32 22.94
C GLN A 261 4.66 -14.43 22.52
N THR A 262 4.85 -13.12 22.48
CA THR A 262 3.83 -12.13 22.10
C THR A 262 3.98 -11.63 20.67
N HIS A 263 4.85 -12.25 19.87
CA HIS A 263 5.14 -11.80 18.51
C HIS A 263 4.75 -12.85 17.46
N CYS A 264 4.37 -12.35 16.29
CA CYS A 264 4.11 -13.14 15.11
C CYS A 264 5.29 -13.07 14.16
N TYR A 265 5.63 -14.23 13.60
CA TYR A 265 6.79 -14.37 12.73
C TYR A 265 6.38 -15.00 11.41
N TYR A 266 6.97 -14.56 10.30
CA TYR A 266 6.76 -15.20 9.01
C TYR A 266 8.03 -15.26 8.17
N LEU A 267 7.99 -16.13 7.16
CA LEU A 267 8.99 -16.22 6.10
C LEU A 267 8.38 -15.70 4.79
N ASP A 268 9.13 -14.88 4.05
CA ASP A 268 8.66 -14.31 2.78
C ASP A 268 9.79 -14.07 1.77
N GLY A 269 9.48 -14.05 0.48
CA GLY A 269 10.44 -13.88 -0.62
C GLY A 269 10.63 -12.43 -1.05
N VAL A 270 10.84 -11.53 -0.09
CA VAL A 270 10.75 -10.07 -0.26
C VAL A 270 12.09 -9.34 -0.17
N GLY A 271 13.22 -10.06 -0.09
CA GLY A 271 14.54 -9.45 -0.21
C GLY A 271 14.91 -8.47 0.91
N GLY A 272 14.44 -8.71 2.14
CA GLY A 272 14.76 -7.88 3.31
C GLY A 272 13.65 -6.89 3.70
N GLU A 273 12.65 -6.70 2.84
CA GLU A 273 11.57 -5.73 3.09
C GLU A 273 10.36 -6.38 3.79
N CYS A 274 10.29 -6.25 5.11
CA CYS A 274 9.13 -6.73 5.87
C CYS A 274 7.88 -5.88 5.60
N ARG A 275 6.70 -6.49 5.79
CA ARG A 275 5.42 -5.81 5.65
C ARG A 275 5.26 -4.77 6.76
N TYR A 276 4.40 -3.79 6.52
CA TYR A 276 4.03 -2.82 7.54
C TYR A 276 3.59 -3.50 8.85
N GLY A 277 4.09 -3.01 9.98
CA GLY A 277 3.89 -3.60 11.30
C GLY A 277 4.87 -4.73 11.64
N TYR A 278 5.83 -5.02 10.77
CA TYR A 278 6.88 -6.00 10.98
C TYR A 278 8.27 -5.39 10.73
N SER A 279 9.28 -5.99 11.35
CA SER A 279 10.70 -5.70 11.17
C SER A 279 11.46 -7.01 10.99
N LEU A 280 12.73 -6.93 10.58
CA LEU A 280 13.57 -8.11 10.44
C LEU A 280 13.74 -8.81 11.80
N GLY A 281 13.38 -10.09 11.86
CA GLY A 281 13.59 -10.93 13.04
C GLY A 281 15.07 -11.30 13.20
N SER A 282 15.49 -11.63 14.41
CA SER A 282 16.88 -12.05 14.69
C SER A 282 17.13 -13.52 14.40
N GLU A 283 18.36 -13.87 14.01
CA GLU A 283 18.84 -15.25 13.87
C GLU A 283 18.66 -16.05 15.16
N THR A 284 18.81 -15.38 16.32
CA THR A 284 18.64 -16.02 17.63
C THR A 284 17.20 -16.53 17.78
N ILE A 285 16.20 -15.73 17.45
CA ILE A 285 14.80 -16.17 17.51
C ILE A 285 14.50 -17.19 16.43
N LEU A 286 14.99 -16.99 15.20
CA LEU A 286 14.81 -17.95 14.11
C LEU A 286 15.30 -19.35 14.51
N SER A 287 16.41 -19.46 15.23
CA SER A 287 16.95 -20.73 15.71
C SER A 287 16.03 -21.46 16.70
N LEU A 288 15.21 -20.72 17.44
CA LEU A 288 14.29 -21.26 18.44
C LEU A 288 12.96 -21.69 17.82
N ILE A 289 12.56 -21.06 16.72
CA ILE A 289 11.21 -21.21 16.15
C ILE A 289 11.19 -21.77 14.73
N ALA A 290 12.34 -22.17 14.18
CA ALA A 290 12.44 -22.67 12.81
C ALA A 290 11.41 -23.77 12.52
N ASP A 291 11.27 -24.76 13.42
CA ASP A 291 10.34 -25.89 13.27
C ASP A 291 8.86 -25.47 13.25
N SER A 292 8.52 -24.31 13.84
CA SER A 292 7.16 -23.76 13.80
C SER A 292 6.71 -23.34 12.41
N PHE A 293 7.63 -23.26 11.43
CA PHE A 293 7.30 -22.97 10.04
C PHE A 293 6.90 -24.22 9.23
N ILE A 294 7.07 -25.43 9.76
CA ILE A 294 6.63 -26.66 9.06
C ILE A 294 5.11 -26.60 8.84
N GLY A 295 4.69 -26.84 7.60
CA GLY A 295 3.27 -26.78 7.21
C GLY A 295 2.76 -25.38 6.90
N LEU A 296 3.51 -24.31 7.20
CA LEU A 296 3.19 -22.95 6.79
C LEU A 296 3.65 -22.68 5.36
N ASN A 297 3.14 -21.61 4.75
CA ASN A 297 3.59 -21.14 3.43
C ASN A 297 4.29 -19.78 3.54
N TYR A 298 4.81 -19.28 2.42
CA TYR A 298 5.24 -17.89 2.32
C TYR A 298 4.10 -16.94 2.67
N LYS A 299 4.42 -15.79 3.26
CA LYS A 299 3.41 -14.78 3.59
C LYS A 299 2.78 -14.17 2.34
N THR A 300 3.59 -13.80 1.34
CA THR A 300 3.08 -13.15 0.13
C THR A 300 3.77 -13.59 -1.17
N ALA A 301 5.07 -13.83 -1.15
CA ALA A 301 5.89 -14.09 -2.30
C ALA A 301 6.84 -15.26 -2.06
N ILE A 302 6.94 -16.16 -3.04
CA ILE A 302 7.94 -17.23 -3.03
C ILE A 302 9.35 -16.61 -3.09
N SER A 303 10.31 -17.16 -2.35
CA SER A 303 11.70 -16.70 -2.43
C SER A 303 12.38 -17.15 -3.75
N GLY A 304 13.42 -16.45 -4.15
CA GLY A 304 14.32 -16.81 -5.25
C GLY A 304 15.72 -17.21 -4.76
N ASN A 305 15.94 -17.27 -3.44
CA ASN A 305 17.19 -17.72 -2.83
C ASN A 305 16.91 -18.42 -1.47
N CYS A 306 17.77 -19.35 -1.08
CA CYS A 306 17.58 -20.17 0.12
C CYS A 306 18.15 -19.57 1.41
N CYS A 307 18.95 -18.51 1.32
CA CYS A 307 19.49 -17.80 2.47
C CYS A 307 18.48 -16.84 3.06
N VAL A 308 18.38 -16.82 4.39
CA VAL A 308 17.44 -15.99 5.14
C VAL A 308 18.10 -14.66 5.51
N ILE A 309 17.48 -13.56 5.11
CA ILE A 309 17.78 -12.23 5.63
C ILE A 309 17.12 -12.10 7.01
N THR A 310 17.91 -11.68 7.98
CA THR A 310 17.53 -11.41 9.37
C THR A 310 18.02 -10.01 9.74
N SER A 311 17.85 -9.59 11.00
CA SER A 311 18.35 -8.29 11.47
C SER A 311 19.87 -8.23 11.64
N GLU A 312 20.55 -9.37 11.57
CA GLU A 312 22.00 -9.47 11.64
C GLU A 312 22.68 -9.11 10.31
N LYS A 313 23.95 -8.67 10.41
CA LYS A 313 24.76 -8.25 9.25
C LYS A 313 25.00 -9.36 8.21
N TYR A 314 24.95 -10.62 8.63
CA TYR A 314 25.28 -11.75 7.79
C TYR A 314 24.15 -12.77 7.83
N SER A 315 23.75 -13.31 6.68
CA SER A 315 22.83 -14.45 6.59
C SER A 315 23.58 -15.75 6.85
N ASN A 316 23.40 -16.34 8.03
CA ASN A 316 23.91 -17.65 8.42
C ASN A 316 22.86 -18.75 8.38
N TYR A 317 21.59 -18.40 8.19
CA TYR A 317 20.51 -19.36 8.07
C TYR A 317 20.06 -19.53 6.62
N GLY A 318 19.67 -20.76 6.29
CA GLY A 318 19.03 -21.05 5.02
C GLY A 318 18.31 -22.38 5.02
N VAL A 319 17.53 -22.63 3.98
CA VAL A 319 16.78 -23.89 3.81
C VAL A 319 17.62 -24.84 2.95
N ASN A 320 17.90 -26.05 3.47
CA ASN A 320 18.79 -27.03 2.81
C ASN A 320 18.22 -27.69 1.56
N SER A 321 16.94 -27.48 1.26
CA SER A 321 16.28 -28.06 0.10
C SER A 321 15.91 -26.94 -0.87
N VAL A 322 16.60 -26.87 -2.02
CA VAL A 322 16.26 -25.96 -3.13
C VAL A 322 14.82 -26.13 -3.60
N ASP A 323 14.27 -27.35 -3.45
CA ASP A 323 12.88 -27.68 -3.77
C ASP A 323 11.88 -27.15 -2.73
N GLN A 324 12.36 -26.48 -1.67
CA GLN A 324 11.54 -25.86 -0.61
C GLN A 324 11.71 -24.35 -0.53
N CYS A 325 12.91 -23.81 -0.79
CA CYS A 325 13.16 -22.37 -0.68
C CYS A 325 12.84 -21.54 -1.93
N ASN A 326 12.46 -22.15 -3.05
CA ASN A 326 12.10 -21.43 -4.28
C ASN A 326 10.81 -21.95 -4.94
N THR A 327 10.01 -22.68 -4.17
CA THR A 327 8.78 -23.33 -4.60
C THR A 327 7.63 -22.85 -3.74
N GLN A 328 6.41 -22.87 -4.26
CA GLN A 328 5.24 -22.60 -3.42
C GLN A 328 5.17 -23.68 -2.33
N GLY A 329 5.01 -23.27 -1.07
CA GLY A 329 4.92 -24.21 0.06
C GLY A 329 3.67 -25.10 0.00
N PRO A 330 3.38 -25.86 1.07
CA PRO A 330 3.88 -25.63 2.43
C PRO A 330 5.34 -26.06 2.63
N PHE A 331 6.00 -25.44 3.60
CA PHE A 331 7.36 -25.81 4.00
C PHE A 331 7.37 -27.20 4.64
N THR A 332 8.17 -28.10 4.08
CA THR A 332 8.52 -29.40 4.66
C THR A 332 9.94 -29.43 5.22
N ALA A 333 10.72 -28.37 4.97
CA ALA A 333 12.04 -28.12 5.53
C ALA A 333 12.11 -26.68 6.02
N VAL A 334 12.84 -26.44 7.09
CA VAL A 334 12.91 -25.15 7.77
C VAL A 334 14.30 -24.52 7.64
N PRO A 335 14.43 -23.21 7.88
CA PRO A 335 15.73 -22.57 7.99
C PRO A 335 16.60 -23.25 9.05
N SER A 336 17.85 -23.52 8.71
CA SER A 336 18.83 -24.13 9.59
C SER A 336 20.16 -23.40 9.46
N LEU A 337 20.99 -23.48 10.49
CA LEU A 337 22.32 -22.87 10.48
C LEU A 337 23.17 -23.48 9.35
N ASN A 338 23.77 -22.62 8.53
CA ASN A 338 24.48 -22.96 7.29
C ASN A 338 23.63 -23.67 6.23
N GLY A 339 22.31 -23.68 6.38
CA GLY A 339 21.44 -24.37 5.46
C GLY A 339 21.49 -23.73 4.07
N GLY A 340 21.42 -24.55 3.01
CA GLY A 340 21.53 -24.06 1.63
C GLY A 340 22.90 -23.46 1.28
N GLY A 341 23.93 -23.71 2.11
CA GLY A 341 25.27 -23.14 1.95
C GLY A 341 25.42 -21.71 2.50
N CYS A 342 24.44 -21.22 3.25
CA CYS A 342 24.40 -19.85 3.74
C CYS A 342 25.29 -19.67 4.97
N ARG A 343 26.59 -19.39 4.76
CA ARG A 343 27.55 -19.11 5.83
C ARG A 343 28.17 -17.74 5.64
N ASN A 344 27.90 -16.82 6.56
CA ASN A 344 28.33 -15.42 6.47
C ASN A 344 27.95 -14.75 5.14
N HIS A 345 26.78 -15.09 4.58
CA HIS A 345 26.40 -14.62 3.27
C HIS A 345 25.98 -13.14 3.34
N THR A 346 26.55 -12.29 2.48
CA THR A 346 26.29 -10.83 2.45
C THR A 346 25.61 -10.36 1.17
N THR A 347 25.47 -11.23 0.17
CA THR A 347 24.85 -10.83 -1.10
C THR A 347 23.35 -10.89 -0.95
N GLU A 348 22.70 -9.73 -1.02
CA GLU A 348 21.24 -9.63 -1.01
C GLU A 348 20.67 -9.84 -2.42
N HIS A 349 19.63 -10.68 -2.52
CA HIS A 349 18.85 -10.87 -3.74
C HIS A 349 17.47 -10.19 -3.63
N PRO A 350 16.91 -9.61 -4.71
CA PRO A 350 15.62 -8.91 -4.67
C PRO A 350 14.43 -9.78 -4.20
N ARG A 351 14.56 -11.11 -4.23
CA ARG A 351 13.57 -12.06 -3.72
C ARG A 351 14.17 -13.01 -2.69
N GLN A 352 15.17 -12.56 -1.94
CA GLN A 352 15.77 -13.42 -0.92
C GLN A 352 14.76 -13.75 0.19
N LEU A 353 14.89 -14.94 0.77
CA LEU A 353 14.05 -15.36 1.89
C LEU A 353 14.28 -14.40 3.05
N THR A 354 13.22 -13.90 3.64
CA THR A 354 13.25 -12.84 4.66
C THR A 354 12.48 -13.32 5.87
N PHE A 355 13.09 -13.19 7.05
CA PHE A 355 12.47 -13.52 8.32
C PHE A 355 11.98 -12.24 9.00
N CYS A 356 10.67 -12.13 9.19
CA CYS A 356 10.03 -10.94 9.72
C CYS A 356 9.32 -11.24 11.04
N MET A 357 9.34 -10.26 11.95
CA MET A 357 8.75 -10.28 13.29
C MET A 357 7.81 -9.09 13.45
N SER A 358 6.64 -9.28 14.05
CA SER A 358 5.71 -8.18 14.35
C SER A 358 6.35 -7.19 15.33
N ASN A 359 6.14 -5.89 15.11
CA ASN A 359 6.67 -4.82 15.96
C ASN A 359 6.01 -4.75 17.33
#